data_AF-A0A7K3B2J8-F1
#
_entry.id   AF-A0A7K3B2J8-F1
#
_cell.length_a   1.000
_cell.length_b   1.000
_cell.length_c   1.000
_cell.angle_alpha   90.00
_cell.angle_beta   90.00
_cell.angle_gamma   90.00
#
_symmetry.space_group_name_H-M   'P 1'
#
loop_
_entity.id
_entity.type
_entity.pdbx_description
1 polymer ?
#
loop_
_entity_poly.entity_id
_entity_poly.type
_entity_poly.pdbx_seq_one_letter_code
_entity_poly.pdbx_strand_id
1 'polypeptide(L)'
;MLSEDEAREVVLAELARDAEAIGMDLAISRVESVSFGWVFYWCARRDIGRPAGTRPSLGGNAPFLVDRENERFVQRGTGIPMSQQIADYERRLRREAHARNTAAKRAKRQGSAATDAAGGDPDGP
;
A
#
# COMPACT_ATOMS: atom_id res chain seq x y z
N MET A 1 9.55 5.57 4.63
CA MET A 1 8.32 6.12 4.02
C MET A 1 8.66 6.42 2.58
N LEU A 2 8.04 5.70 1.66
CA LEU A 2 8.32 5.83 0.24
C LEU A 2 7.78 7.16 -0.30
N SER A 3 8.55 7.82 -1.17
CA SER A 3 8.10 8.91 -2.03
C SER A 3 7.36 8.39 -3.27
N GLU A 4 6.63 9.27 -3.98
CA GLU A 4 5.96 8.88 -5.23
C GLU A 4 6.97 8.45 -6.30
N ASP A 5 8.13 9.12 -6.36
CA ASP A 5 9.17 8.81 -7.35
C ASP A 5 9.79 7.44 -7.08
N GLU A 6 10.11 7.11 -5.83
CA GLU A 6 10.55 5.77 -5.45
C GLU A 6 9.48 4.71 -5.77
N ALA A 7 8.20 5.03 -5.51
CA ALA A 7 7.09 4.11 -5.81
C ALA A 7 6.96 3.87 -7.31
N ARG A 8 7.13 4.93 -8.10
CA ARG A 8 7.12 4.90 -9.56
C ARG A 8 8.28 4.07 -10.09
N GLU A 9 9.48 4.21 -9.55
CA GLU A 9 10.64 3.39 -9.94
C GLU A 9 10.39 1.90 -9.69
N VAL A 10 9.84 1.53 -8.54
CA VAL A 10 9.46 0.14 -8.24
C VAL A 10 8.44 -0.40 -9.24
N VAL A 11 7.40 0.38 -9.55
CA VAL A 11 6.38 -0.01 -10.53
C VAL A 11 6.96 -0.13 -11.94
N LEU A 12 7.85 0.79 -12.35
CA LEU A 12 8.50 0.75 -13.65
C LEU A 12 9.41 -0.48 -13.78
N ALA A 13 10.11 -0.86 -12.70
CA ALA A 13 10.92 -2.06 -12.67
C ALA A 13 10.06 -3.33 -12.85
N GLU A 14 8.88 -3.40 -12.24
CA GLU A 14 7.97 -4.53 -12.48
C GLU A 14 7.36 -4.53 -13.88
N LEU A 15 6.95 -3.37 -14.37
CA LEU A 15 6.47 -3.26 -15.75
C LEU A 15 7.53 -3.67 -16.76
N ALA A 16 8.81 -3.39 -16.52
CA ALA A 16 9.89 -3.82 -17.41
C ALA A 16 10.02 -5.34 -17.47
N ARG A 17 9.86 -6.04 -16.32
CA ARG A 17 9.86 -7.50 -16.26
C ARG A 17 8.65 -8.11 -16.97
N ASP A 18 7.46 -7.55 -16.74
CA ASP A 18 6.23 -7.99 -17.40
C ASP A 18 6.27 -7.70 -18.92
N ALA A 19 6.83 -6.56 -19.32
CA ALA A 19 7.00 -6.17 -20.72
C ALA A 19 7.87 -7.17 -21.48
N GLU A 20 8.98 -7.60 -20.87
CA GLU A 20 9.86 -8.62 -21.42
C GLU A 20 9.13 -9.97 -21.55
N ALA A 21 8.41 -10.40 -20.52
CA ALA A 21 7.67 -11.66 -20.53
C ALA A 21 6.52 -11.69 -21.56
N ILE A 22 5.85 -10.56 -21.78
CA ILE A 22 4.69 -10.44 -22.69
C ILE A 22 5.13 -10.05 -24.11
N GLY A 23 6.35 -9.55 -24.29
CA GLY A 23 6.86 -9.04 -25.56
C GLY A 23 6.17 -7.75 -26.02
N MET A 24 5.77 -6.89 -25.07
CA MET A 24 5.06 -5.64 -25.35
C MET A 24 5.59 -4.50 -24.50
N ASP A 25 5.78 -3.30 -25.09
CA ASP A 25 6.14 -2.11 -24.32
C ASP A 25 4.99 -1.66 -23.42
N LEU A 26 5.24 -1.64 -22.11
CA LEU A 26 4.29 -1.28 -21.07
C LEU A 26 4.61 0.08 -20.47
N ALA A 27 3.57 0.78 -20.04
CA ALA A 27 3.67 2.15 -19.57
C ALA A 27 2.68 2.43 -18.45
N ILE A 28 3.09 3.24 -17.47
CA ILE A 28 2.15 3.86 -16.53
C ILE A 28 1.29 4.84 -17.32
N SER A 29 -0.03 4.64 -17.28
CA SER A 29 -1.01 5.46 -17.99
C SER A 29 -1.64 6.53 -17.10
N ARG A 30 -1.78 6.23 -15.80
CA ARG A 30 -2.33 7.13 -14.80
C ARG A 30 -1.83 6.75 -13.41
N VAL A 31 -1.65 7.76 -12.57
CA VAL A 31 -1.41 7.59 -11.14
C VAL A 31 -2.56 8.24 -10.37
N GLU A 32 -3.01 7.59 -9.32
CA GLU A 32 -4.04 8.09 -8.42
C GLU A 32 -3.54 8.00 -6.97
N SER A 33 -3.52 9.13 -6.27
CA SER A 33 -3.16 9.18 -4.86
C SER A 33 -4.32 8.68 -3.99
N VAL A 34 -4.01 7.85 -3.01
CA VAL A 34 -4.95 7.35 -2.00
C VAL A 34 -4.42 7.63 -0.59
N SER A 35 -5.26 7.45 0.43
CA SER A 35 -4.94 7.82 1.81
C SER A 35 -3.64 7.21 2.36
N PHE A 36 -3.23 6.03 1.86
CA PHE A 36 -2.06 5.27 2.30
C PHE A 36 -0.94 5.16 1.25
N GLY A 37 -1.04 5.84 0.10
CA GLY A 37 -0.05 5.71 -0.97
C GLY A 37 -0.61 5.99 -2.35
N TRP A 38 -0.33 5.12 -3.32
CA TRP A 38 -0.65 5.36 -4.73
C TRP A 38 -1.17 4.12 -5.45
N VAL A 39 -2.00 4.35 -6.46
CA VAL A 39 -2.48 3.36 -7.42
C VAL A 39 -1.92 3.71 -8.80
N PHE A 40 -1.18 2.78 -9.39
CA PHE A 40 -0.58 2.93 -10.71
C PHE A 40 -1.33 2.09 -11.72
N TYR A 41 -2.05 2.78 -12.60
CA TYR A 41 -2.66 2.19 -13.77
C TYR A 41 -1.63 2.13 -14.89
N TRP A 42 -1.63 1.05 -15.65
CA TRP A 42 -0.68 0.81 -16.74
C TRP A 42 -1.37 0.25 -17.97
N CYS A 43 -0.79 0.39 -19.15
CA CYS A 43 -1.27 -0.23 -20.38
C CYS A 43 -0.11 -0.43 -21.34
N ALA A 44 -0.40 -0.94 -22.55
CA ALA A 44 0.58 -0.90 -23.62
C ALA A 44 0.88 0.57 -23.96
N ARG A 45 2.16 0.93 -24.14
CA ARG A 45 2.57 2.31 -24.49
C ARG A 45 1.79 2.86 -25.68
N ARG A 46 1.54 2.01 -26.69
CA ARG A 46 0.79 2.33 -27.92
C ARG A 46 -0.70 2.61 -27.72
N ASP A 47 -1.23 2.37 -26.53
CA ASP A 47 -2.62 2.65 -26.18
C ASP A 47 -2.79 4.00 -25.47
N ILE A 48 -1.70 4.64 -25.04
CA ILE A 48 -1.76 5.97 -24.43
C ILE A 48 -2.27 6.99 -25.45
N GLY A 49 -3.30 7.74 -25.08
CA GLY A 49 -3.90 8.76 -25.94
C GLY A 49 -4.83 8.22 -27.03
N ARG A 50 -5.13 6.90 -27.04
CA ARG A 50 -6.12 6.36 -27.99
C ARG A 50 -7.52 6.91 -27.71
N PRO A 51 -8.35 7.08 -28.76
CA PRO A 51 -9.74 7.48 -28.59
C PRO A 51 -10.51 6.48 -27.73
N ALA A 52 -11.43 7.01 -26.90
CA ALA A 52 -12.36 6.20 -26.13
C ALA A 52 -13.16 5.25 -27.04
N GLY A 53 -13.39 4.01 -26.58
CA GLY A 53 -14.07 2.97 -27.37
C GLY A 53 -13.15 2.12 -28.24
N THR A 54 -11.86 2.47 -28.36
CA THR A 54 -10.88 1.59 -29.00
C THR A 54 -10.56 0.40 -28.09
N ARG A 55 -10.61 -0.82 -28.62
CA ARG A 55 -10.24 -2.02 -27.85
C ARG A 55 -8.77 -1.92 -27.44
N PRO A 56 -8.45 -2.05 -26.14
CA PRO A 56 -7.07 -2.01 -25.68
C PRO A 56 -6.28 -3.21 -26.21
N SER A 57 -4.98 -3.01 -26.37
CA SER A 57 -4.03 -4.03 -26.83
C SER A 57 -3.83 -5.14 -25.83
N LEU A 58 -4.06 -4.84 -24.55
CA LEU A 58 -3.97 -5.78 -23.44
C LEU A 58 -5.36 -5.97 -22.83
N GLY A 59 -5.76 -7.22 -22.64
CA GLY A 59 -6.96 -7.56 -21.89
C GLY A 59 -6.64 -7.79 -20.42
N GLY A 60 -7.36 -7.15 -19.52
CA GLY A 60 -7.32 -7.48 -18.09
C GLY A 60 -6.00 -7.12 -17.40
N ASN A 61 -5.61 -5.86 -17.45
CA ASN A 61 -4.52 -5.29 -16.65
C ASN A 61 -5.03 -4.88 -15.25
N ALA A 62 -4.45 -5.43 -14.20
CA ALA A 62 -4.74 -5.00 -12.84
C ALA A 62 -3.75 -3.90 -12.41
N PRO A 63 -4.22 -2.77 -11.85
CA PRO A 63 -3.34 -1.72 -11.38
C PRO A 63 -2.50 -2.17 -10.17
N PHE A 64 -1.35 -1.53 -10.02
CA PHE A 64 -0.46 -1.74 -8.87
C PHE A 64 -0.84 -0.82 -7.73
N LEU A 65 -0.84 -1.34 -6.50
CA LEU A 65 -1.07 -0.57 -5.28
C LEU A 65 0.23 -0.52 -4.49
N VAL A 66 0.69 0.69 -4.18
CA VAL A 66 1.90 0.92 -3.38
C VAL A 66 1.52 1.60 -2.09
N ASP A 67 1.86 0.95 -0.97
CA ASP A 67 1.70 1.47 0.38
C ASP A 67 2.96 2.21 0.80
N ARG A 68 2.83 3.53 1.02
CA ARG A 68 3.97 4.40 1.35
C ARG A 68 4.46 4.22 2.78
N GLU A 69 3.58 3.78 3.69
CA GLU A 69 3.84 3.71 5.12
C GLU A 69 4.47 2.38 5.50
N ASN A 70 4.02 1.29 4.86
CA ASN A 70 4.52 -0.06 5.09
C ASN A 70 5.50 -0.53 4.00
N GLU A 71 5.83 0.35 3.05
CA GLU A 71 6.75 0.08 1.93
C GLU A 71 6.36 -1.20 1.17
N ARG A 72 5.05 -1.42 1.04
CA ARG A 72 4.48 -2.65 0.51
C ARG A 72 3.99 -2.44 -0.91
N PHE A 73 4.59 -3.19 -1.82
CA PHE A 73 4.09 -3.35 -3.18
C PHE A 73 3.04 -4.46 -3.23
N VAL A 74 1.86 -4.15 -3.77
CA VAL A 74 0.76 -5.11 -3.87
C VAL A 74 0.24 -5.12 -5.30
N GLN A 75 0.62 -6.15 -6.05
CA GLN A 75 -0.06 -6.48 -7.29
C GLN A 75 -1.41 -7.10 -6.93
N ARG A 76 -2.47 -6.46 -7.38
CA ARG A 76 -3.85 -6.91 -7.14
C ARG A 76 -4.38 -7.63 -8.37
N GLY A 77 -5.38 -8.50 -8.19
CA GLY A 77 -6.02 -9.21 -9.30
C GLY A 77 -7.12 -8.38 -9.96
N THR A 78 -7.49 -8.72 -11.20
CA THR A 78 -8.58 -8.07 -11.97
C THR A 78 -9.99 -8.51 -11.57
N GLY A 79 -10.13 -9.48 -10.65
CA GLY A 79 -11.42 -10.09 -10.30
C GLY A 79 -12.33 -9.24 -9.40
N ILE A 80 -11.86 -8.12 -8.85
CA ILE A 80 -12.61 -7.26 -7.93
C ILE A 80 -12.43 -5.79 -8.34
N PRO A 81 -13.49 -4.95 -8.30
CA PRO A 81 -13.38 -3.52 -8.62
C PRO A 81 -12.33 -2.81 -7.77
N MET A 82 -11.51 -1.94 -8.39
CA MET A 82 -10.40 -1.29 -7.70
C MET A 82 -10.85 -0.48 -6.47
N SER A 83 -12.00 0.19 -6.54
CA SER A 83 -12.59 0.91 -5.41
C SER A 83 -12.82 0.00 -4.19
N GLN A 84 -13.25 -1.23 -4.41
CA GLN A 84 -13.43 -2.22 -3.36
C GLN A 84 -12.08 -2.69 -2.80
N GLN A 85 -11.09 -2.90 -3.67
CA GLN A 85 -9.75 -3.30 -3.24
C GLN A 85 -9.08 -2.23 -2.38
N ILE A 86 -9.23 -0.95 -2.73
CA ILE A 86 -8.76 0.19 -1.93
C ILE A 86 -9.47 0.18 -0.57
N ALA A 87 -10.80 0.11 -0.56
CA ALA A 87 -11.58 0.13 0.68
C ALA A 87 -11.23 -1.02 1.64
N ASP A 88 -11.00 -2.22 1.09
CA ASP A 88 -10.62 -3.39 1.88
C ASP A 88 -9.19 -3.26 2.44
N TYR A 89 -8.28 -2.67 1.66
CA TYR A 89 -6.94 -2.37 2.12
C TYR A 89 -6.95 -1.34 3.25
N GLU A 90 -7.70 -0.23 3.09
CA GLU A 90 -7.87 0.77 4.15
C GLU A 90 -8.46 0.17 5.43
N ARG A 91 -9.46 -0.72 5.28
CA ARG A 91 -10.06 -1.43 6.43
C ARG A 91 -9.05 -2.32 7.15
N ARG A 92 -8.08 -2.89 6.43
CA ARG A 92 -7.02 -3.69 7.03
C ARG A 92 -6.02 -2.79 7.77
N LEU A 93 -5.57 -1.70 7.14
CA LEU A 93 -4.67 -0.73 7.76
C LEU A 93 -5.25 -0.12 9.05
N ARG A 94 -6.53 0.25 9.05
CA ARG A 94 -7.21 0.77 10.25
C ARG A 94 -7.21 -0.25 11.40
N ARG A 95 -7.37 -1.55 11.10
CA ARG A 95 -7.32 -2.62 12.09
C ARG A 95 -5.91 -2.82 12.65
N GLU A 96 -4.91 -2.80 11.79
CA GLU A 96 -3.50 -2.90 12.19
C GLU A 96 -3.08 -1.71 13.08
N ALA A 97 -3.46 -0.49 12.70
CA ALA A 97 -3.21 0.71 13.49
C ALA A 97 -3.92 0.65 14.86
N HIS A 98 -5.17 0.17 14.90
CA HIS A 98 -5.91 0.00 16.15
C HIS A 98 -5.26 -1.03 17.08
N ALA A 99 -4.80 -2.16 16.54
CA ALA A 99 -4.08 -3.18 17.30
C ALA A 99 -2.79 -2.62 17.89
N ARG A 100 -2.00 -1.89 17.10
CA ARG A 100 -0.76 -1.23 17.55
C ARG A 100 -1.01 -0.21 18.66
N ASN A 101 -2.04 0.62 18.52
CA ASN A 101 -2.41 1.61 19.53
C ASN A 101 -2.86 0.93 20.85
N THR A 102 -3.63 -0.15 20.74
CA THR A 102 -4.07 -0.94 21.90
C THR A 102 -2.89 -1.58 22.62
N ALA A 103 -1.93 -2.15 21.88
CA ALA A 103 -0.69 -2.69 22.44
C ALA A 103 0.13 -1.60 23.14
N ALA A 104 0.32 -0.44 22.50
CA ALA A 104 1.05 0.69 23.08
C ALA A 104 0.40 1.21 24.38
N LYS A 105 -0.94 1.31 24.42
CA LYS A 105 -1.68 1.69 25.64
C LYS A 105 -1.48 0.68 26.77
N ARG A 106 -1.47 -0.62 26.47
CA ARG A 106 -1.21 -1.67 27.47
C ARG A 106 0.22 -1.60 28.00
N ALA A 107 1.20 -1.46 27.11
CA ALA A 107 2.61 -1.32 27.50
C ALA A 107 2.85 -0.10 28.40
N LYS A 108 2.23 1.06 28.07
CA LYS A 108 2.34 2.26 28.89
C LYS A 108 1.73 2.08 30.29
N ARG A 109 0.57 1.39 30.39
CA ARG A 109 -0.06 1.08 31.68
C ARG A 109 0.78 0.11 32.53
N GLN A 110 1.41 -0.89 31.92
CA GLN A 110 2.29 -1.84 32.62
C GLN A 110 3.61 -1.19 33.07
N GLY A 111 4.17 -0.29 32.25
CA GLY A 111 5.35 0.50 32.63
C GLY A 111 5.08 1.44 33.81
N SER A 112 3.94 2.14 33.81
CA SER A 112 3.55 3.00 34.93
C SER A 112 3.27 2.22 36.22
N ALA A 113 2.62 1.05 36.14
CA ALA A 113 2.34 0.21 37.30
C ALA A 113 3.61 -0.39 37.95
N ALA A 114 4.66 -0.63 37.16
CA ALA A 114 5.95 -1.10 37.70
C ALA A 114 6.74 0.01 38.41
N THR A 115 6.63 1.26 37.95
CA THR A 115 7.26 2.42 38.63
C THR A 115 6.58 2.79 39.94
N ASP A 116 5.26 2.63 40.07
CA ASP A 116 4.53 2.98 41.30
C ASP A 116 4.73 1.92 42.43
N ALA A 117 5.13 0.70 42.09
CA ALA A 117 5.34 -0.38 43.06
C ALA A 117 6.75 -0.39 43.72
N ALA A 118 7.70 0.40 43.21
CA ALA A 118 9.08 0.46 43.72
C ALA A 118 9.32 1.59 44.74
N GLY A 119 8.31 2.40 45.06
CA GLY A 119 8.42 3.56 45.96
C GLY A 119 7.93 3.33 47.39
N GLY A 120 7.56 2.10 47.76
CA GLY A 120 7.03 1.77 49.09
C GLY A 120 7.89 0.75 49.80
N ASP A 121 8.97 1.20 50.44
CA ASP A 121 9.58 0.49 51.58
C ASP A 121 9.04 1.13 52.87
N PRO A 122 8.21 0.41 53.64
CA PRO A 122 7.76 0.81 54.97
C PRO A 122 8.50 -0.02 56.04
N ASP A 123 9.45 0.58 56.73
CA ASP A 123 9.97 0.13 58.04
C ASP A 123 10.76 1.34 58.61
N GLY A 124 10.42 1.99 59.72
CA GLY A 124 9.83 1.49 60.96
C GLY A 124 10.88 0.69 61.74
N PRO A 125 11.08 0.84 63.07
CA PRO A 125 10.56 1.80 64.04
C PRO A 125 11.55 2.91 64.45
#